data_AF-D8TEL8-F1
#
_entry.id   AF-D8TEL8-F1
#
_cell.length_a   1.000
_cell.length_b   1.000
_cell.length_c   1.000
_cell.angle_alpha   90.00
_cell.angle_beta   90.00
_cell.angle_gamma   90.00
#
_symmetry.space_group_name_H-M   'P 1'
#
loop_
_entity.id
_entity.type
_entity.pdbx_description
1 polymer ?
#
loop_
_entity_poly.entity_id
_entity_poly.type
_entity_poly.pdbx_seq_one_letter_code
_entity_poly.pdbx_strand_id
1 'polypeptide(L)'
;MKDLNKDSSGGDDQVTVTIHFAEPDLVYTIHYSGGVPAQAAFDESVEKGISEFLEATGMSKEDFVSHPEANLDGKTVAEWAKNAVPRVILTTKPKNGLLHKLQWKTREAQIARQVMGAQEETARQKGVAMARAVMLNPQQEQLGRLQSEKNQLKYQLLAAQEELKRKVESEKQQVMIREAEQQQMKIREAAQKEARKQEEEAAKVAKKRHDQLVNHIDSLQRQLQEKREELDTHKKLLREQRDLLGKQSELVQQEVDKQAQILHKELEEKQAEHEAEKLLLQEVTEKLELYNAERQYRDNDSKQKKSLQKDLERKKVEKASDEMTIVGLEKQIWELSSRVASLEQENGKLRSRVASLEQENGKLSSRVASLEQENGKLRSRVASLELQNSTLV
;
A
#
# COMPACT_ATOMS: atom_id res chain seq x y z
N MET A 1 -58.89 -35.81 -21.63
CA MET A 1 -58.87 -37.12 -22.32
C MET A 1 -58.76 -38.20 -21.25
N LYS A 2 -59.77 -39.08 -21.21
CA LYS A 2 -59.76 -40.50 -20.77
C LYS A 2 -59.02 -40.89 -19.48
N ASP A 3 -59.84 -41.14 -18.46
CA ASP A 3 -59.98 -42.38 -17.67
C ASP A 3 -58.91 -43.47 -17.82
N LEU A 4 -58.48 -44.05 -16.69
CA LEU A 4 -58.92 -45.38 -16.26
C LEU A 4 -58.25 -45.84 -14.95
N ASN A 5 -59.09 -46.28 -14.01
CA ASN A 5 -58.89 -47.42 -13.09
C ASN A 5 -57.72 -47.38 -12.08
N LYS A 6 -58.04 -47.37 -10.78
CA LYS A 6 -58.36 -48.61 -10.03
C LYS A 6 -58.64 -48.27 -8.57
N ASP A 7 -59.89 -48.45 -8.15
CA ASP A 7 -60.22 -48.71 -6.75
C ASP A 7 -59.64 -50.09 -6.38
N SER A 8 -58.56 -50.12 -5.61
CA SER A 8 -58.30 -51.18 -4.62
C SER A 8 -57.18 -50.77 -3.66
N SER A 9 -57.51 -50.82 -2.36
CA SER A 9 -56.61 -50.91 -1.20
C SER A 9 -55.93 -49.63 -0.71
N GLY A 10 -56.21 -49.27 0.56
CA GLY A 10 -55.39 -48.32 1.34
C GLY A 10 -56.10 -47.10 1.89
N GLY A 11 -57.42 -47.10 2.06
CA GLY A 11 -58.07 -46.10 2.90
C GLY A 11 -57.90 -46.53 4.36
N ASP A 12 -56.96 -45.90 5.10
CA ASP A 12 -57.07 -45.79 6.56
C ASP A 12 -56.02 -44.91 7.27
N ASP A 13 -55.14 -44.20 6.56
CA ASP A 13 -54.16 -43.34 7.22
C ASP A 13 -54.12 -41.95 6.59
N GLN A 14 -55.26 -41.24 6.55
CA GLN A 14 -55.26 -39.78 6.39
C GLN A 14 -55.71 -39.12 7.69
N VAL A 15 -54.84 -38.28 8.24
CA VAL A 15 -55.11 -37.50 9.45
C VAL A 15 -55.29 -36.05 9.08
N THR A 16 -56.38 -35.46 9.57
CA THR A 16 -56.72 -34.06 9.33
C THR A 16 -56.33 -33.23 10.54
N VAL A 17 -55.47 -32.22 10.32
CA VAL A 17 -55.08 -31.24 11.35
C VAL A 17 -55.85 -29.96 11.07
N THR A 18 -56.54 -29.45 12.08
CA THR A 18 -57.32 -28.20 11.97
C THR A 18 -56.81 -27.17 12.97
N ILE A 19 -56.52 -25.97 12.48
CA ILE A 19 -56.08 -24.82 13.27
C ILE A 19 -57.23 -23.81 13.27
N HIS A 20 -57.61 -23.37 14.48
CA HIS A 20 -58.65 -22.36 14.68
C HIS A 20 -58.02 -21.08 15.22
N PHE A 21 -58.31 -19.96 14.57
CA PHE A 21 -57.93 -18.63 15.02
C PHE A 21 -59.17 -17.89 15.54
N ALA A 22 -59.08 -17.26 16.71
CA ALA A 22 -60.24 -16.60 17.32
C ALA A 22 -60.65 -15.30 16.60
N GLU A 23 -59.68 -14.53 16.12
CA GLU A 23 -59.90 -13.31 15.32
C GLU A 23 -58.82 -13.26 14.24
N PRO A 24 -59.15 -13.17 12.94
CA PRO A 24 -60.49 -13.10 12.34
C PRO A 24 -61.08 -14.50 12.07
N ASP A 25 -61.78 -15.13 13.03
CA ASP A 25 -62.52 -16.42 12.94
C ASP A 25 -62.13 -17.34 11.76
N LEU A 26 -60.83 -17.65 11.66
CA LEU A 26 -60.24 -18.32 10.51
C LEU A 26 -60.02 -19.79 10.87
N VAL A 27 -60.46 -20.69 10.00
CA VAL A 27 -60.25 -22.12 10.16
C VAL A 27 -59.39 -22.62 9.02
N TYR A 28 -58.24 -23.18 9.37
CA TYR A 28 -57.31 -23.75 8.42
C TYR A 28 -57.18 -25.26 8.61
N THR A 29 -57.20 -26.01 7.51
CA THR A 29 -57.20 -27.47 7.55
C THR A 29 -56.15 -28.03 6.59
N ILE A 30 -55.31 -28.93 7.11
CA ILE A 30 -54.29 -29.65 6.32
C ILE A 30 -54.50 -31.16 6.48
N HIS A 31 -54.35 -31.90 5.39
CA HIS A 31 -54.42 -33.35 5.37
C HIS A 31 -53.02 -33.96 5.25
N TYR A 32 -52.70 -34.88 6.16
CA TYR A 32 -51.43 -35.63 6.18
C TYR A 32 -51.68 -37.11 5.98
N SER A 33 -50.72 -37.80 5.38
CA SER A 33 -50.68 -39.27 5.41
C SER A 33 -50.15 -39.74 6.77
N GLY A 34 -50.71 -40.83 7.29
CA GLY A 34 -50.48 -41.30 8.66
C GLY A 34 -49.04 -41.71 8.95
N GLY A 35 -48.25 -42.03 7.92
CA GLY A 35 -46.83 -42.37 8.04
C GLY A 35 -45.86 -41.17 8.14
N VAL A 36 -46.36 -39.93 8.08
CA VAL A 36 -45.53 -38.73 8.28
C VAL A 36 -45.10 -38.63 9.76
N PRO A 37 -43.86 -38.21 10.07
CA PRO A 37 -43.45 -37.93 11.44
C PRO A 37 -44.30 -36.80 12.06
N ALA A 38 -44.83 -37.02 13.28
CA ALA A 38 -45.75 -36.10 13.93
C ALA A 38 -45.16 -34.70 14.17
N GLN A 39 -43.87 -34.63 14.52
CA GLN A 39 -43.15 -33.35 14.71
C GLN A 39 -43.04 -32.55 13.41
N ALA A 40 -42.69 -33.19 12.30
CA ALA A 40 -42.57 -32.51 11.00
C ALA A 40 -43.94 -32.00 10.50
N ALA A 41 -45.01 -32.78 10.69
CA ALA A 41 -46.36 -32.36 10.37
C ALA A 41 -46.84 -31.19 11.27
N PHE A 42 -46.46 -31.18 12.55
CA PHE A 42 -46.76 -30.08 13.47
C PHE A 42 -46.07 -28.78 13.02
N ASP A 43 -44.78 -28.82 12.74
CA ASP A 43 -44.00 -27.63 12.36
C ASP A 43 -44.49 -27.01 11.05
N GLU A 44 -44.79 -27.86 10.04
CA GLU A 44 -45.37 -27.40 8.78
C GLU A 44 -46.77 -26.78 8.97
N SER A 45 -47.59 -27.39 9.83
CA SER A 45 -48.93 -26.86 10.14
C SER A 45 -48.87 -25.49 10.80
N VAL A 46 -47.93 -25.28 11.74
CA VAL A 46 -47.70 -24.00 12.41
C VAL A 46 -47.23 -22.94 11.39
N GLU A 47 -46.27 -23.29 10.53
CA GLU A 47 -45.70 -22.34 9.59
C GLU A 47 -46.71 -21.88 8.52
N LYS A 48 -47.47 -22.81 7.95
CA LYS A 48 -48.51 -22.47 6.97
C LYS A 48 -49.67 -21.70 7.61
N GLY A 49 -50.13 -22.12 8.79
CA GLY A 49 -51.21 -21.46 9.52
C GLY A 49 -50.86 -20.01 9.91
N ILE A 50 -49.63 -19.76 10.36
CA ILE A 50 -49.17 -18.39 10.66
C ILE A 50 -49.06 -17.56 9.37
N SER A 51 -48.59 -18.13 8.26
CA SER A 51 -48.41 -17.39 7.00
C SER A 51 -49.74 -16.87 6.44
N GLU A 52 -50.78 -17.70 6.39
CA GLU A 52 -52.13 -17.28 5.95
C GLU A 52 -52.76 -16.26 6.92
N PHE A 53 -52.52 -16.41 8.23
CA PHE A 53 -52.99 -15.45 9.23
C PHE A 53 -52.33 -14.07 9.09
N LEU A 54 -51.02 -14.03 8.81
CA LEU A 54 -50.28 -12.78 8.60
C LEU A 54 -50.75 -12.06 7.33
N GLU A 55 -51.06 -12.79 6.26
CA GLU A 55 -51.65 -12.23 5.03
C GLU A 55 -53.02 -11.59 5.27
N ALA A 56 -53.84 -12.16 6.17
CA ALA A 56 -55.17 -11.66 6.49
C ALA A 56 -55.20 -10.47 7.48
N THR A 57 -54.15 -10.29 8.31
CA THR A 57 -54.17 -9.32 9.44
C THR A 57 -53.04 -8.29 9.44
N GLY A 58 -51.96 -8.49 8.68
CA GLY A 58 -50.81 -7.57 8.60
C GLY A 58 -49.91 -7.53 9.84
N MET A 59 -49.99 -8.55 10.72
CA MET A 59 -49.15 -8.67 11.92
C MET A 59 -47.71 -9.15 11.60
N SER A 60 -46.81 -9.20 12.59
CA SER A 60 -45.43 -9.70 12.45
C SER A 60 -45.28 -11.14 12.95
N LYS A 61 -44.46 -11.95 12.28
CA LYS A 61 -44.17 -13.37 12.62
C LYS A 61 -43.53 -13.53 14.01
N GLU A 62 -42.88 -12.49 14.53
CA GLU A 62 -42.08 -12.51 15.77
C GLU A 62 -42.91 -12.55 17.07
N ASP A 63 -44.23 -12.37 16.96
CA ASP A 63 -45.15 -12.28 18.09
C ASP A 63 -45.81 -13.62 18.46
N PHE A 64 -45.64 -14.66 17.64
CA PHE A 64 -46.25 -15.98 17.86
C PHE A 64 -45.32 -16.95 18.60
N VAL A 65 -45.89 -17.72 19.53
CA VAL A 65 -45.24 -18.81 20.27
C VAL A 65 -46.15 -20.05 20.19
N SER A 66 -45.65 -21.10 19.54
CA SER A 66 -46.33 -22.39 19.43
C SER A 66 -45.99 -23.29 20.61
N HIS A 67 -46.98 -23.99 21.15
CA HIS A 67 -46.81 -24.96 22.22
C HIS A 67 -47.22 -26.36 21.72
N PRO A 68 -46.27 -27.23 21.34
CA PRO A 68 -46.60 -28.61 21.01
C PRO A 68 -47.08 -29.37 22.25
N GLU A 69 -48.01 -30.31 22.08
CA GLU A 69 -48.30 -31.31 23.12
C GLU A 69 -47.04 -32.17 23.33
N ALA A 70 -46.67 -32.42 24.59
CA ALA A 70 -45.37 -33.02 24.90
C ALA A 70 -45.18 -34.42 24.26
N ASN A 71 -43.94 -34.71 23.86
CA ASN A 71 -43.46 -36.03 23.43
C ASN A 71 -43.94 -36.47 22.02
N LEU A 72 -43.72 -35.62 21.01
CA LEU A 72 -43.96 -35.90 19.58
C LEU A 72 -42.79 -36.61 18.88
N ASP A 73 -41.62 -36.66 19.52
CA ASP A 73 -40.42 -37.29 18.96
C ASP A 73 -40.62 -38.80 18.74
N GLY A 74 -40.36 -39.25 17.51
CA GLY A 74 -40.43 -40.66 17.12
C GLY A 74 -41.84 -41.20 16.84
N LYS A 75 -42.90 -40.39 16.96
CA LYS A 75 -44.28 -40.78 16.63
C LYS A 75 -44.65 -40.44 15.20
N THR A 76 -45.52 -41.25 14.62
CA THR A 76 -46.20 -40.94 13.35
C THR A 76 -47.48 -40.15 13.58
N VAL A 77 -47.99 -39.44 12.56
CA VAL A 77 -49.24 -38.67 12.66
C VAL A 77 -50.44 -39.59 12.96
N ALA A 78 -50.45 -40.83 12.46
CA ALA A 78 -51.46 -41.83 12.82
C ALA A 78 -51.45 -42.16 14.33
N GLU A 79 -50.28 -42.26 14.96
CA GLU A 79 -50.14 -42.51 16.39
C GLU A 79 -50.52 -41.30 17.24
N TRP A 80 -50.28 -40.09 16.74
CA TRP A 80 -50.74 -38.85 17.38
C TRP A 80 -52.27 -38.76 17.41
N ALA A 81 -52.94 -39.25 16.35
CA ALA A 81 -54.40 -39.15 16.20
C ALA A 81 -55.21 -40.24 16.94
N LYS A 82 -54.58 -41.31 17.45
CA LYS A 82 -55.28 -42.46 18.08
C LYS A 82 -56.11 -42.11 19.32
N ASN A 83 -55.77 -41.03 20.03
CA ASN A 83 -56.42 -40.64 21.29
C ASN A 83 -57.30 -39.38 21.18
N ALA A 84 -57.11 -38.55 20.14
CA ALA A 84 -57.94 -37.39 19.79
C ALA A 84 -57.45 -36.80 18.44
N VAL A 85 -58.26 -35.93 17.82
CA VAL A 85 -57.80 -35.14 16.66
C VAL A 85 -56.61 -34.26 17.09
N PRO A 86 -55.49 -34.26 16.35
CA PRO A 86 -54.32 -33.42 16.62
C PRO A 86 -54.68 -31.95 16.84
N ARG A 87 -54.20 -31.35 17.94
CA ARG A 87 -54.41 -29.94 18.25
C ARG A 87 -53.11 -29.17 18.27
N VAL A 88 -53.12 -28.01 17.65
CA VAL A 88 -52.01 -27.05 17.66
C VAL A 88 -52.46 -25.82 18.45
N ILE A 89 -51.74 -25.49 19.52
CA ILE A 89 -52.01 -24.29 20.33
C ILE A 89 -50.97 -23.22 19.98
N LEU A 90 -51.47 -22.09 19.47
CA LEU A 90 -50.68 -20.89 19.21
C LEU A 90 -51.03 -19.82 20.23
N THR A 91 -50.01 -19.15 20.78
CA THR A 91 -50.16 -18.06 21.74
C THR A 91 -49.31 -16.87 21.31
N THR A 92 -49.69 -15.65 21.67
CA THR A 92 -48.93 -14.43 21.35
C THR A 92 -48.22 -13.86 22.60
N LYS A 93 -47.15 -13.09 22.42
CA LYS A 93 -46.40 -12.47 23.54
C LYS A 93 -47.26 -11.44 24.32
N PRO A 94 -47.05 -11.31 25.65
CA PRO A 94 -47.88 -10.46 26.51
C PRO A 94 -47.48 -8.98 26.36
N LYS A 95 -47.98 -8.33 25.31
CA LYS A 95 -48.16 -6.87 25.23
C LYS A 95 -49.25 -6.42 24.25
N ASN A 96 -49.81 -7.32 23.43
CA ASN A 96 -50.91 -7.03 22.51
C ASN A 96 -52.11 -7.99 22.72
N GLY A 97 -52.65 -7.99 23.95
CA GLY A 97 -53.92 -8.60 24.36
C GLY A 97 -54.54 -9.69 23.48
N LEU A 98 -54.15 -10.95 23.66
CA LEU A 98 -55.01 -12.12 23.39
C LEU A 98 -54.51 -13.29 24.24
N LEU A 99 -55.30 -13.67 25.23
CA LEU A 99 -54.93 -14.68 26.23
C LEU A 99 -56.11 -15.62 26.38
N HIS A 100 -56.25 -16.66 25.55
CA HIS A 100 -57.30 -17.66 25.78
C HIS A 100 -56.92 -19.11 25.51
N LYS A 101 -57.35 -19.92 26.48
CA LYS A 101 -57.34 -21.38 26.58
C LYS A 101 -58.60 -21.91 25.88
N LEU A 102 -58.45 -22.63 24.77
CA LEU A 102 -59.57 -23.20 24.02
C LEU A 102 -59.98 -24.56 24.60
N GLN A 103 -61.13 -24.61 25.27
CA GLN A 103 -61.82 -25.84 25.64
C GLN A 103 -62.92 -26.13 24.62
N TRP A 104 -63.05 -27.40 24.23
CA TRP A 104 -64.07 -27.85 23.28
C TRP A 104 -65.25 -28.45 24.02
N LYS A 105 -66.44 -28.26 23.45
CA LYS A 105 -67.65 -29.04 23.77
C LYS A 105 -67.75 -30.20 22.80
N THR A 106 -67.95 -31.40 23.32
CA THR A 106 -68.65 -32.47 22.60
C THR A 106 -70.11 -32.49 23.03
N ARG A 107 -71.00 -32.72 22.07
CA ARG A 107 -72.39 -33.11 22.32
C ARG A 107 -72.38 -34.59 22.74
N GLU A 108 -73.29 -34.93 23.65
CA GLU A 108 -73.70 -36.29 24.03
C GLU A 108 -72.94 -36.98 25.17
N ALA A 109 -73.31 -36.64 26.40
CA ALA A 109 -73.59 -37.64 27.43
C ALA A 109 -74.56 -37.07 28.47
N GLN A 110 -75.83 -37.49 28.41
CA GLN A 110 -76.70 -37.44 29.59
C GLN A 110 -77.34 -38.81 29.76
N ILE A 111 -76.57 -39.72 30.36
CA ILE A 111 -77.08 -40.88 31.07
C ILE A 111 -76.78 -40.64 32.55
N ALA A 112 -77.84 -40.47 33.34
CA ALA A 112 -77.92 -40.98 34.70
C ALA A 112 -79.41 -40.97 35.07
N ARG A 113 -80.14 -42.09 34.86
CA ARG A 113 -80.25 -43.27 35.75
C ARG A 113 -80.75 -42.88 37.14
N GLN A 114 -81.99 -43.26 37.44
CA GLN A 114 -82.31 -44.38 38.36
C GLN A 114 -82.60 -43.82 39.78
N VAL A 115 -83.55 -44.31 40.58
CA VAL A 115 -84.26 -45.58 40.60
C VAL A 115 -85.40 -45.47 41.62
N MET A 116 -86.55 -46.04 41.26
CA MET A 116 -87.43 -46.91 42.05
C MET A 116 -88.11 -46.44 43.34
N GLY A 117 -89.39 -46.82 43.39
CA GLY A 117 -90.15 -47.19 44.60
C GLY A 117 -91.29 -46.20 44.86
N ALA A 118 -92.56 -46.56 44.82
CA ALA A 118 -93.29 -47.81 44.60
C ALA A 118 -94.71 -47.34 44.17
N GLN A 119 -95.45 -48.02 43.28
CA GLN A 119 -96.32 -49.15 43.65
C GLN A 119 -96.99 -48.91 45.02
N GLU A 120 -98.29 -49.01 45.19
CA GLU A 120 -99.35 -49.58 44.38
C GLU A 120 -100.63 -49.38 45.19
N GLU A 121 -101.75 -49.64 44.53
CA GLU A 121 -102.94 -50.20 45.15
C GLU A 121 -103.74 -49.29 46.11
N THR A 122 -105.06 -49.24 46.06
CA THR A 122 -105.98 -50.28 45.63
C THR A 122 -107.32 -49.64 45.28
N ALA A 123 -107.88 -50.11 44.17
CA ALA A 123 -109.28 -50.46 43.98
C ALA A 123 -110.34 -49.74 44.85
N ARG A 124 -111.22 -48.98 44.19
CA ARG A 124 -112.62 -49.38 43.94
C ARG A 124 -113.42 -48.18 43.41
N GLN A 125 -113.97 -48.29 42.20
CA GLN A 125 -115.41 -48.54 42.02
C GLN A 125 -115.83 -48.29 40.57
N LYS A 126 -116.08 -49.39 39.86
CA LYS A 126 -117.11 -49.43 38.83
C LYS A 126 -118.47 -49.21 39.49
N GLY A 127 -119.28 -48.38 38.84
CA GLY A 127 -120.75 -48.49 38.82
C GLY A 127 -121.47 -47.96 40.06
N VAL A 128 -122.61 -47.30 39.98
CA VAL A 128 -123.57 -47.08 38.89
C VAL A 128 -124.40 -45.88 39.36
N ALA A 129 -124.45 -44.79 38.58
CA ALA A 129 -125.53 -43.81 38.69
C ALA A 129 -126.65 -44.25 37.74
N MET A 130 -127.48 -45.19 38.20
CA MET A 130 -128.82 -45.41 37.70
C MET A 130 -129.71 -44.44 38.46
N ALA A 131 -129.91 -43.25 37.89
CA ALA A 131 -130.97 -42.37 38.30
C ALA A 131 -132.31 -43.00 37.88
N ARG A 132 -132.93 -43.75 38.80
CA ARG A 132 -134.38 -43.74 38.96
C ARG A 132 -134.73 -43.71 40.46
N ALA A 133 -135.03 -42.48 40.89
CA ALA A 133 -136.01 -42.10 41.89
C ALA A 133 -136.02 -42.86 43.23
N VAL A 134 -135.40 -42.28 44.26
CA VAL A 134 -135.92 -42.30 45.63
C VAL A 134 -135.58 -40.97 46.31
N MET A 135 -136.59 -40.29 46.83
CA MET A 135 -136.54 -38.98 47.50
C MET A 135 -135.66 -39.00 48.77
N LEU A 136 -134.85 -37.96 49.05
CA LEU A 136 -134.39 -37.57 50.40
C LEU A 136 -133.65 -36.18 50.47
N ASN A 137 -134.31 -35.24 51.16
CA ASN A 137 -133.87 -34.13 52.05
C ASN A 137 -132.81 -33.04 51.65
N PRO A 138 -133.19 -31.74 51.51
CA PRO A 138 -132.32 -30.60 51.10
C PRO A 138 -131.19 -30.13 52.05
N GLN A 139 -131.12 -30.60 53.30
CA GLN A 139 -130.18 -30.07 54.30
C GLN A 139 -128.75 -30.66 54.18
N GLN A 140 -128.58 -31.80 53.51
CA GLN A 140 -127.27 -32.48 53.38
C GLN A 140 -126.40 -31.94 52.23
N GLU A 141 -126.99 -31.32 51.19
CA GLU A 141 -126.22 -30.69 50.10
C GLU A 141 -125.53 -29.38 50.51
N GLN A 142 -126.13 -28.59 51.41
CA GLN A 142 -125.51 -27.34 51.89
C GLN A 142 -124.27 -27.60 52.75
N LEU A 143 -124.26 -28.67 53.56
CA LEU A 143 -123.12 -29.02 54.41
C LEU A 143 -121.89 -29.46 53.58
N GLY A 144 -122.10 -30.22 52.51
CA GLY A 144 -121.04 -30.66 51.60
C GLY A 144 -120.40 -29.50 50.82
N ARG A 145 -121.21 -28.52 50.38
CA ARG A 145 -120.71 -27.30 49.72
C ARG A 145 -119.86 -26.46 50.66
N LEU A 146 -120.35 -26.16 51.86
CA LEU A 146 -119.60 -25.39 52.87
C LEU A 146 -118.30 -26.07 53.31
N GLN A 147 -118.26 -27.41 53.38
CA GLN A 147 -117.02 -28.15 53.68
C GLN A 147 -116.01 -28.09 52.53
N SER A 148 -116.47 -28.20 51.28
CA SER A 148 -115.60 -28.04 50.11
C SER A 148 -115.00 -26.64 50.03
N GLU A 149 -115.80 -25.61 50.32
CA GLU A 149 -115.40 -24.20 50.31
C GLU A 149 -114.43 -23.89 51.46
N LYS A 150 -114.67 -24.41 52.66
CA LYS A 150 -113.71 -24.37 53.79
C LYS A 150 -112.36 -25.00 53.43
N ASN A 151 -112.38 -26.15 52.74
CA ASN A 151 -111.15 -26.82 52.33
C ASN A 151 -110.41 -26.05 51.23
N GLN A 152 -111.13 -25.50 50.25
CA GLN A 152 -110.54 -24.61 49.23
C GLN A 152 -109.90 -23.36 49.86
N LEU A 153 -110.59 -22.69 50.77
CA LEU A 153 -110.04 -21.53 51.49
C LEU A 153 -108.80 -21.90 52.33
N LYS A 154 -108.79 -23.09 52.95
CA LYS A 154 -107.61 -23.58 53.68
C LYS A 154 -106.41 -23.81 52.76
N TYR A 155 -106.61 -24.40 51.57
CA TYR A 155 -105.54 -24.57 50.58
C TYR A 155 -105.05 -23.24 50.02
N GLN A 156 -105.96 -22.29 49.75
CA GLN A 156 -105.59 -20.94 49.32
C GLN A 156 -104.79 -20.19 50.38
N LEU A 157 -105.19 -20.29 51.66
CA LEU A 157 -104.45 -19.70 52.77
C LEU A 157 -103.04 -20.28 52.90
N LEU A 158 -102.90 -21.61 52.79
CA LEU A 158 -101.60 -22.28 52.84
C LEU A 158 -100.71 -21.87 51.66
N ALA A 159 -101.27 -21.81 50.45
CA ALA A 159 -100.57 -21.35 49.26
C ALA A 159 -100.11 -19.88 49.40
N ALA A 160 -100.97 -19.01 49.92
CA ALA A 160 -100.62 -17.61 50.19
C ALA A 160 -99.53 -17.47 51.27
N GLN A 161 -99.55 -18.32 52.31
CA GLN A 161 -98.51 -18.36 53.34
C GLN A 161 -97.17 -18.86 52.79
N GLU A 162 -97.17 -19.87 51.92
CA GLU A 162 -95.96 -20.34 51.25
C GLU A 162 -95.40 -19.30 50.28
N GLU A 163 -96.26 -18.60 49.53
CA GLU A 163 -95.86 -17.52 48.65
C GLU A 163 -95.25 -16.34 49.44
N LEU A 164 -95.85 -15.99 50.59
CA LEU A 164 -95.30 -14.98 51.49
C LEU A 164 -93.94 -15.42 52.05
N LYS A 165 -93.78 -16.68 52.48
CA LYS A 165 -92.48 -17.21 52.93
C LYS A 165 -91.43 -17.15 51.82
N ARG A 166 -91.79 -17.52 50.58
CA ARG A 166 -90.89 -17.41 49.42
C ARG A 166 -90.50 -15.96 49.13
N LYS A 167 -91.44 -15.01 49.21
CA LYS A 167 -91.17 -13.58 49.04
C LYS A 167 -90.22 -13.06 50.12
N VAL A 168 -90.49 -13.35 51.40
CA VAL A 168 -89.61 -12.97 52.52
C VAL A 168 -88.21 -13.56 52.36
N GLU A 169 -88.09 -14.82 51.94
CA GLU A 169 -86.78 -15.46 51.74
C GLU A 169 -86.05 -14.85 50.53
N SER A 170 -86.75 -14.56 49.43
CA SER A 170 -86.17 -13.87 48.27
C SER A 170 -85.70 -12.46 48.63
N GLU A 171 -86.42 -11.75 49.51
CA GLU A 171 -86.07 -10.41 49.95
C GLU A 171 -84.85 -10.43 50.86
N LYS A 172 -84.73 -11.42 51.76
CA LYS A 172 -83.51 -11.66 52.54
C LYS A 172 -82.30 -11.95 51.64
N GLN A 173 -82.46 -12.80 50.63
CA GLN A 173 -81.39 -13.07 49.66
C GLN A 173 -80.99 -11.81 48.89
N GLN A 174 -81.96 -10.99 48.46
CA GLN A 174 -81.69 -9.71 47.80
C GLN A 174 -80.95 -8.74 48.72
N VAL A 175 -81.30 -8.66 50.01
CA VAL A 175 -80.58 -7.81 50.97
C VAL A 175 -79.13 -8.28 51.14
N MET A 176 -78.89 -9.59 51.32
CA MET A 176 -77.53 -10.13 51.40
C MET A 176 -76.72 -9.87 50.12
N ILE A 177 -77.34 -9.99 48.95
CA ILE A 177 -76.69 -9.67 47.67
C ILE A 177 -76.32 -8.18 47.61
N ARG A 178 -77.25 -7.27 47.96
CA ARG A 178 -76.98 -5.82 47.98
C ARG A 178 -75.86 -5.46 48.96
N GLU A 179 -75.84 -6.08 50.15
CA GLU A 179 -74.77 -5.87 51.13
C GLU A 179 -73.42 -6.40 50.62
N ALA A 180 -73.39 -7.57 49.99
CA ALA A 180 -72.19 -8.12 49.37
C ALA A 180 -71.68 -7.25 48.21
N GLU A 181 -72.58 -6.74 47.36
CA GLU A 181 -72.25 -5.80 46.28
C GLU A 181 -71.69 -4.49 46.83
N GLN A 182 -72.27 -3.94 47.91
CA GLN A 182 -71.74 -2.75 48.58
C GLN A 182 -70.34 -2.98 49.17
N GLN A 183 -70.09 -4.15 49.76
CA GLN A 183 -68.75 -4.51 50.24
C GLN A 183 -67.75 -4.65 49.09
N GLN A 184 -68.15 -5.32 48.00
CA GLN A 184 -67.32 -5.44 46.78
C GLN A 184 -67.01 -4.07 46.17
N MET A 185 -67.98 -3.15 46.13
CA MET A 185 -67.77 -1.77 45.69
C MET A 185 -66.74 -1.04 46.57
N LYS A 186 -66.85 -1.15 47.90
CA LYS A 186 -65.86 -0.56 48.82
C LYS A 186 -64.45 -1.14 48.61
N ILE A 187 -64.35 -2.46 48.41
CA ILE A 187 -63.07 -3.13 48.13
C ILE A 187 -62.49 -2.63 46.79
N ARG A 188 -63.31 -2.53 45.74
CA ARG A 188 -62.90 -2.01 44.43
C ARG A 188 -62.43 -0.55 44.52
N GLU A 189 -63.16 0.30 45.24
CA GLU A 189 -62.76 1.70 45.46
C GLU A 189 -61.44 1.81 46.23
N ALA A 190 -61.24 0.98 47.26
CA ALA A 190 -59.98 0.94 48.00
C ALA A 190 -58.81 0.48 47.11
N ALA A 191 -59.00 -0.60 46.34
CA ALA A 191 -58.01 -1.11 45.39
C ALA A 191 -57.68 -0.08 44.30
N GLN A 192 -58.68 0.65 43.77
CA GLN A 192 -58.44 1.72 42.80
C GLN A 192 -57.65 2.88 43.41
N LYS A 193 -57.94 3.28 44.65
CA LYS A 193 -57.18 4.33 45.35
C LYS A 193 -55.73 3.91 45.58
N GLU A 194 -55.49 2.66 45.95
CA GLU A 194 -54.15 2.13 46.14
C GLU A 194 -53.39 2.03 44.80
N ALA A 195 -54.03 1.53 43.75
CA ALA A 195 -53.45 1.50 42.40
C ALA A 195 -53.06 2.91 41.91
N ARG A 196 -53.93 3.91 42.10
CA ARG A 196 -53.62 5.31 41.75
C ARG A 196 -52.41 5.85 42.53
N LYS A 197 -52.28 5.53 43.82
CA LYS A 197 -51.11 5.92 44.62
C LYS A 197 -49.83 5.27 44.11
N GLN A 198 -49.88 3.97 43.82
CA GLN A 198 -48.73 3.24 43.28
C GLN A 198 -48.32 3.78 41.90
N GLU A 199 -49.27 4.12 41.04
CA GLU A 199 -49.01 4.78 39.75
C GLU A 199 -48.37 6.16 39.94
N GLU A 200 -48.86 6.97 40.88
CA GLU A 200 -48.29 8.29 41.16
C GLU A 200 -46.86 8.19 41.71
N GLU A 201 -46.60 7.24 42.62
CA GLU A 201 -45.25 6.97 43.14
C GLU A 201 -44.30 6.44 42.06
N ALA A 202 -44.77 5.50 41.23
CA ALA A 202 -44.01 5.00 40.08
C ALA A 202 -43.69 6.13 39.10
N ALA A 203 -44.64 7.03 38.83
CA ALA A 203 -44.43 8.20 37.98
C ALA A 203 -43.40 9.18 38.57
N LYS A 204 -43.41 9.41 39.89
CA LYS A 204 -42.40 10.23 40.59
C LYS A 204 -41.00 9.62 40.47
N VAL A 205 -40.87 8.30 40.68
CA VAL A 205 -39.59 7.59 40.54
C VAL A 205 -39.10 7.62 39.10
N ALA A 206 -39.98 7.38 38.13
CA ALA A 206 -39.66 7.44 36.71
C ALA A 206 -39.18 8.85 36.31
N LYS A 207 -39.86 9.90 36.75
CA LYS A 207 -39.46 11.29 36.51
C LYS A 207 -38.09 11.60 37.12
N LYS A 208 -37.86 11.24 38.39
CA LYS A 208 -36.56 11.44 39.04
C LYS A 208 -35.42 10.74 38.29
N ARG A 209 -35.66 9.50 37.83
CA ARG A 209 -34.69 8.75 37.03
C ARG A 209 -34.45 9.39 35.66
N HIS A 210 -35.52 9.89 35.02
CA HIS A 210 -35.40 10.64 33.77
C HIS A 210 -34.55 11.90 33.95
N ASP A 211 -34.85 12.72 34.96
CA ASP A 211 -34.10 13.95 35.25
C ASP A 211 -32.61 13.65 35.54
N GLN A 212 -32.32 12.57 36.26
CA GLN A 212 -30.95 12.10 36.48
C GLN A 212 -30.23 11.71 35.18
N LEU A 213 -30.93 10.99 34.29
CA LEU A 213 -30.37 10.60 33.00
C LEU A 213 -30.13 11.81 32.09
N VAL A 214 -31.07 12.76 32.05
CA VAL A 214 -30.92 14.01 31.28
C VAL A 214 -29.70 14.79 31.77
N ASN A 215 -29.57 14.99 33.09
CA ASN A 215 -28.39 15.67 33.65
C ASN A 215 -27.08 14.95 33.33
N HIS A 216 -27.09 13.61 33.33
CA HIS A 216 -25.90 12.83 32.97
C HIS A 216 -25.56 12.96 31.48
N ILE A 217 -26.56 12.92 30.60
CA ILE A 217 -26.41 13.14 29.15
C ILE A 217 -25.84 14.54 28.90
N ASP A 218 -26.40 15.58 29.52
CA ASP A 218 -25.92 16.96 29.37
C ASP A 218 -24.46 17.09 29.84
N SER A 219 -24.10 16.44 30.95
CA SER A 219 -22.71 16.41 31.44
C SER A 219 -21.77 15.74 30.44
N LEU A 220 -22.17 14.60 29.87
CA LEU A 220 -21.37 13.89 28.87
C LEU A 220 -21.25 14.70 27.57
N GLN A 221 -22.30 15.40 27.15
CA GLN A 221 -22.27 16.27 25.98
C GLN A 221 -21.30 17.44 26.17
N ARG A 222 -21.28 18.06 27.36
CA ARG A 222 -20.29 19.11 27.68
C ARG A 222 -18.86 18.59 27.62
N GLN A 223 -18.58 17.45 28.24
CA GLN A 223 -17.25 16.83 28.18
C GLN A 223 -16.84 16.50 26.74
N LEU A 224 -17.77 15.99 25.94
CA LEU A 224 -17.52 15.68 24.53
C LEU A 224 -17.26 16.94 23.70
N GLN A 225 -17.94 18.05 24.00
CA GLN A 225 -17.68 19.34 23.37
C GLN A 225 -16.30 19.89 23.76
N GLU A 226 -15.95 19.88 25.05
CA GLU A 226 -14.62 20.28 25.54
C GLU A 226 -13.51 19.48 24.83
N LYS A 227 -13.69 18.15 24.70
CA LYS A 227 -12.72 17.31 23.96
C LYS A 227 -12.64 17.60 22.47
N ARG A 228 -13.72 18.05 21.83
CA ARG A 228 -13.68 18.50 20.44
C ARG A 228 -12.91 19.81 20.29
N GLU A 229 -13.12 20.75 21.21
CA GLU A 229 -12.38 22.02 21.24
C GLU A 229 -10.88 21.81 21.50
N GLU A 230 -10.53 20.94 22.47
CA GLU A 230 -9.15 20.49 22.69
C GLU A 230 -8.54 19.85 21.43
N LEU A 231 -9.27 19.00 20.73
CA LEU A 231 -8.80 18.38 19.49
C LEU A 231 -8.56 19.41 18.38
N ASP A 232 -9.44 20.39 18.23
CA ASP A 232 -9.31 21.42 17.20
C ASP A 232 -8.14 22.37 17.49
N THR A 233 -7.92 22.72 18.76
CA THR A 233 -6.71 23.46 19.17
C THR A 233 -5.44 22.66 18.90
N HIS A 234 -5.42 21.36 19.21
CA HIS A 234 -4.27 20.51 18.92
C HIS A 234 -4.01 20.39 17.40
N LYS A 235 -5.05 20.24 16.58
CA LYS A 235 -4.93 20.25 15.11
C LYS A 235 -4.42 21.58 14.57
N LYS A 236 -4.78 22.71 15.20
CA LYS A 236 -4.25 24.03 14.84
C LYS A 236 -2.76 24.12 15.16
N LEU A 237 -2.37 23.70 16.37
CA LEU A 237 -0.96 23.67 16.77
C LEU A 237 -0.11 22.77 15.87
N LEU A 238 -0.62 21.59 15.48
CA LEU A 238 0.07 20.70 14.55
C LEU A 238 0.25 21.31 13.15
N ARG A 239 -0.72 22.11 12.68
CA ARG A 239 -0.57 22.86 11.42
C ARG A 239 0.50 23.94 11.55
N GLU A 240 0.48 24.72 12.63
CA GLU A 240 1.49 25.74 12.90
C GLU A 240 2.90 25.13 13.02
N GLN A 241 3.05 23.99 13.70
CA GLN A 241 4.32 23.26 13.77
C GLN A 241 4.80 22.78 12.41
N ARG A 242 3.90 22.27 11.56
CA ARG A 242 4.23 21.86 10.19
C ARG A 242 4.70 23.06 9.36
N ASP A 243 4.02 24.19 9.45
CA ASP A 243 4.39 25.41 8.71
C ASP A 243 5.74 25.96 9.18
N LEU A 244 6.02 25.91 10.50
CA LEU A 244 7.31 26.28 11.06
C LEU A 244 8.44 25.35 10.59
N LEU A 245 8.20 24.03 10.57
CA LEU A 245 9.15 23.05 10.04
C LEU A 245 9.41 23.28 8.54
N GLY A 246 8.37 23.60 7.77
CA GLY A 246 8.49 23.97 6.36
C GLY A 246 9.40 25.19 6.17
N LYS A 247 9.16 26.27 6.92
CA LYS A 247 10.00 27.48 6.89
C LYS A 247 11.43 27.23 7.34
N GLN A 248 11.63 26.39 8.36
CA GLN A 248 12.98 26.00 8.81
C GLN A 248 13.71 25.22 7.71
N SER A 249 13.03 24.28 7.05
CA SER A 249 13.61 23.52 5.94
C SER A 249 13.99 24.43 4.77
N GLU A 250 13.14 25.42 4.43
CA GLU A 250 13.42 26.39 3.38
C GLU A 250 14.64 27.28 3.72
N LEU A 251 14.74 27.76 4.97
CA LEU A 251 15.88 28.56 5.42
C LEU A 251 17.19 27.76 5.40
N VAL A 252 17.15 26.50 5.85
CA VAL A 252 18.31 25.60 5.79
C VAL A 252 18.72 25.38 4.34
N GLN A 253 17.78 25.13 3.43
CA GLN A 253 18.09 24.93 2.02
C GLN A 253 18.70 26.19 1.39
N GLN A 254 18.14 27.36 1.67
CA GLN A 254 18.70 28.64 1.19
C GLN A 254 20.12 28.87 1.68
N GLU A 255 20.43 28.51 2.93
CA GLU A 255 21.79 28.66 3.47
C GLU A 255 22.76 27.66 2.85
N VAL A 256 22.33 26.41 2.64
CA VAL A 256 23.12 25.40 1.91
C VAL A 256 23.41 25.87 0.49
N ASP A 257 22.41 26.39 -0.22
CA ASP A 257 22.57 26.88 -1.60
C ASP A 257 23.53 28.08 -1.66
N LYS A 258 23.43 29.03 -0.73
CA LYS A 258 24.38 30.15 -0.62
C LYS A 258 25.80 29.65 -0.36
N GLN A 259 25.97 28.72 0.58
CA GLN A 259 27.29 28.20 0.91
C GLN A 259 27.90 27.42 -0.26
N ALA A 260 27.09 26.67 -1.02
CA ALA A 260 27.50 26.00 -2.23
C ALA A 260 27.95 26.99 -3.32
N GLN A 261 27.22 28.11 -3.50
CA GLN A 261 27.62 29.16 -4.43
C GLN A 261 28.95 29.82 -4.05
N ILE A 262 29.16 30.11 -2.76
CA ILE A 262 30.42 30.67 -2.25
C ILE A 262 31.58 29.70 -2.55
N LEU A 263 31.43 28.42 -2.16
CA LEU A 263 32.45 27.40 -2.40
C LEU A 263 32.75 27.20 -3.88
N HIS A 264 31.73 27.25 -4.74
CA HIS A 264 31.91 27.15 -6.18
C HIS A 264 32.75 28.31 -6.72
N LYS A 265 32.44 29.54 -6.30
CA LYS A 265 33.20 30.73 -6.69
C LYS A 265 34.65 30.68 -6.19
N GLU A 266 34.87 30.29 -4.93
CA GLU A 266 36.22 30.11 -4.38
C GLU A 266 37.02 29.06 -5.14
N LEU A 267 36.37 27.97 -5.57
CA LEU A 267 37.01 26.93 -6.38
C LEU A 267 37.40 27.45 -7.78
N GLU A 268 36.52 28.21 -8.43
CA GLU A 268 36.81 28.85 -9.72
C GLU A 268 37.99 29.83 -9.62
N GLU A 269 38.00 30.67 -8.57
CA GLU A 269 39.11 31.60 -8.32
C GLU A 269 40.43 30.83 -8.09
N LYS A 270 40.41 29.74 -7.31
CA LYS A 270 41.60 28.90 -7.10
C LYS A 270 42.08 28.20 -8.36
N GLN A 271 41.17 27.76 -9.22
CA GLN A 271 41.52 27.17 -10.51
C GLN A 271 42.18 28.21 -11.42
N ALA A 272 41.64 29.43 -11.47
CA ALA A 272 42.24 30.53 -12.24
C ALA A 272 43.63 30.91 -11.71
N GLU A 273 43.82 30.98 -10.38
CA GLU A 273 45.14 31.20 -9.76
C GLU A 273 46.15 30.12 -10.16
N HIS A 274 45.75 28.85 -10.08
CA HIS A 274 46.62 27.73 -10.45
C HIS A 274 46.97 27.73 -11.96
N GLU A 275 46.02 28.07 -12.84
CA GLU A 275 46.31 28.22 -14.27
C GLU A 275 47.29 29.37 -14.55
N ALA A 276 47.13 30.51 -13.86
CA ALA A 276 48.07 31.62 -13.96
C ALA A 276 49.47 31.24 -13.48
N GLU A 277 49.59 30.51 -12.36
CA GLU A 277 50.86 30.03 -11.83
C GLU A 277 51.55 29.05 -12.81
N LYS A 278 50.78 28.17 -13.45
CA LYS A 278 51.29 27.25 -14.47
C LYS A 278 51.87 27.99 -15.68
N LEU A 279 51.22 29.07 -16.15
CA LEU A 279 51.73 29.91 -17.24
C LEU A 279 53.03 30.63 -16.86
N LEU A 280 53.10 31.17 -15.64
CA LEU A 280 54.33 31.79 -15.13
C LEU A 280 55.48 30.78 -15.04
N LEU A 281 55.20 29.56 -14.56
CA LEU A 281 56.20 28.50 -14.51
C LEU A 281 56.72 28.13 -15.90
N GLN A 282 55.84 28.07 -16.90
CA GLN A 282 56.21 27.84 -18.29
C GLN A 282 57.14 28.96 -18.79
N GLU A 283 56.79 30.23 -18.57
CA GLU A 283 57.61 31.37 -18.99
C GLU A 283 59.01 31.34 -18.34
N VAL A 284 59.08 31.02 -17.04
CA VAL A 284 60.35 30.89 -16.32
C VAL A 284 61.19 29.74 -16.89
N THR A 285 60.56 28.63 -17.24
CA THR A 285 61.23 27.47 -17.84
C THR A 285 61.83 27.82 -19.20
N GLU A 286 61.06 28.48 -20.06
CA GLU A 286 61.54 28.95 -21.38
C GLU A 286 62.70 29.94 -21.23
N LYS A 287 62.61 30.88 -20.28
CA LYS A 287 63.71 31.81 -19.97
C LYS A 287 64.98 31.10 -19.49
N LEU A 288 64.85 30.05 -18.68
CA LEU A 288 65.99 29.25 -18.22
C LEU A 288 66.64 28.46 -19.36
N GLU A 289 65.84 27.91 -20.27
CA GLU A 289 66.35 27.23 -21.47
C GLU A 289 67.13 28.19 -22.37
N LEU A 290 66.59 29.40 -22.61
CA LEU A 290 67.27 30.44 -23.37
C LEU A 290 68.57 30.88 -22.70
N TYR A 291 68.55 31.11 -21.38
CA TYR A 291 69.75 31.45 -20.61
C TYR A 291 70.83 30.38 -20.72
N ASN A 292 70.45 29.10 -20.61
CA ASN A 292 71.38 27.98 -20.73
C ASN A 292 71.95 27.87 -22.15
N ALA A 293 71.13 28.05 -23.18
CA ALA A 293 71.57 28.07 -24.58
C ALA A 293 72.55 29.22 -24.84
N GLU A 294 72.27 30.41 -24.33
CA GLU A 294 73.14 31.58 -24.47
C GLU A 294 74.49 31.36 -23.76
N ARG A 295 74.46 30.79 -22.55
CA ARG A 295 75.68 30.41 -21.83
C ARG A 295 76.55 29.44 -22.63
N GLN A 296 75.95 28.39 -23.21
CA GLN A 296 76.68 27.44 -24.05
C GLN A 296 77.28 28.10 -25.29
N TYR A 297 76.55 29.01 -25.93
CA TYR A 297 77.06 29.77 -27.06
C TYR A 297 78.28 30.60 -26.68
N ARG A 298 78.23 31.34 -25.55
CA ARG A 298 79.39 32.12 -25.06
C ARG A 298 80.60 31.24 -24.75
N ASP A 299 80.39 30.08 -24.14
CA ASP A 299 81.47 29.14 -23.84
C ASP A 299 82.12 28.59 -25.12
N ASN A 300 81.31 28.27 -26.13
CA ASN A 300 81.80 27.80 -27.43
C ASN A 300 82.54 28.90 -28.20
N ASP A 301 82.00 30.12 -28.24
CA ASP A 301 82.67 31.26 -28.85
C ASP A 301 84.02 31.55 -28.17
N SER A 302 84.08 31.49 -26.83
CA SER A 302 85.34 31.64 -26.08
C SER A 302 86.36 30.55 -26.43
N LYS A 303 85.93 29.28 -26.52
CA LYS A 303 86.80 28.17 -26.95
C LYS A 303 87.31 28.39 -28.37
N GLN A 304 86.44 28.79 -29.29
CA GLN A 304 86.79 29.02 -30.68
C GLN A 304 87.76 30.19 -30.82
N LYS A 305 87.53 31.30 -30.12
CA LYS A 305 88.44 32.46 -30.07
C LYS A 305 89.82 32.07 -29.54
N LYS A 306 89.90 31.26 -28.47
CA LYS A 306 91.18 30.73 -27.96
C LYS A 306 91.90 29.85 -28.97
N SER A 307 91.18 28.99 -29.71
CA SER A 307 91.76 28.17 -30.77
C SER A 307 92.32 29.02 -31.89
N LEU A 308 91.53 29.97 -32.40
CA LEU A 308 91.96 30.90 -33.45
C LEU A 308 93.16 31.75 -33.02
N GLN A 309 93.21 32.17 -31.75
CA GLN A 309 94.36 32.89 -31.21
C GLN A 309 95.62 32.03 -31.22
N LYS A 310 95.52 30.75 -30.81
CA LYS A 310 96.63 29.81 -30.84
C LYS A 310 97.12 29.55 -32.28
N ASP A 311 96.20 29.41 -33.23
CA ASP A 311 96.54 29.23 -34.64
C ASP A 311 97.21 30.48 -35.22
N LEU A 312 96.75 31.68 -34.84
CA LEU A 312 97.38 32.95 -35.21
C LEU A 312 98.79 33.06 -34.65
N GLU A 313 99.01 32.68 -33.39
CA GLU A 313 100.36 32.66 -32.78
C GLU A 313 101.28 31.67 -33.51
N ARG A 314 100.80 30.47 -33.85
CA ARG A 314 101.56 29.51 -34.66
C ARG A 314 101.96 30.09 -36.03
N LYS A 315 101.01 30.71 -36.74
CA LYS A 315 101.29 31.35 -38.03
C LYS A 315 102.28 32.50 -37.92
N LYS A 316 102.29 33.26 -36.82
CA LYS A 316 103.31 34.30 -36.58
C LYS A 316 104.71 33.71 -36.43
N VAL A 317 104.83 32.58 -35.70
CA VAL A 317 106.10 31.88 -35.53
C VAL A 317 106.58 31.30 -36.86
N GLU A 318 105.68 30.66 -37.63
CA GLU A 318 105.97 30.15 -38.96
C GLU A 318 106.45 31.26 -39.89
N LYS A 319 105.73 32.39 -39.94
CA LYS A 319 106.13 33.57 -40.72
C LYS A 319 107.51 34.10 -40.31
N ALA A 320 107.80 34.19 -39.01
CA ALA A 320 109.11 34.65 -38.55
C ALA A 320 110.24 33.67 -38.92
N SER A 321 109.95 32.37 -38.91
CA SER A 321 110.87 31.34 -39.40
C SER A 321 111.12 31.49 -40.90
N ASP A 322 110.06 31.64 -41.69
CA ASP A 322 110.17 31.86 -43.14
C ASP A 322 110.97 33.12 -43.45
N GLU A 323 110.71 34.24 -42.76
CA GLU A 323 111.50 35.47 -42.89
C GLU A 323 113.00 35.22 -42.58
N MET A 324 113.32 34.44 -41.55
CA MET A 324 114.72 34.10 -41.24
C MET A 324 115.35 33.21 -42.33
N THR A 325 114.59 32.27 -42.91
CA THR A 325 115.07 31.47 -44.04
C THR A 325 115.30 32.33 -45.28
N ILE A 326 114.43 33.31 -45.56
CA ILE A 326 114.60 34.27 -46.66
C ILE A 326 115.89 35.06 -46.47
N VAL A 327 116.14 35.62 -45.28
CA VAL A 327 117.41 36.33 -44.99
C VAL A 327 118.63 35.41 -45.20
N GLY A 328 118.52 34.15 -44.80
CA GLY A 328 119.57 33.14 -45.03
C GLY A 328 119.82 32.91 -46.53
N LEU A 329 118.76 32.75 -47.32
CA LEU A 329 118.83 32.59 -48.77
C LEU A 329 119.38 33.85 -49.47
N GLU A 330 118.97 35.05 -49.05
CA GLU A 330 119.49 36.32 -49.56
C GLU A 330 121.01 36.43 -49.34
N LYS A 331 121.49 36.02 -48.17
CA LYS A 331 122.93 35.95 -47.88
C LYS A 331 123.65 34.96 -48.81
N GLN A 332 123.09 33.77 -49.02
CA GLN A 332 123.66 32.79 -49.95
C GLN A 332 123.70 33.31 -51.40
N ILE A 333 122.64 34.00 -51.84
CA ILE A 333 122.59 34.65 -53.16
C ILE A 333 123.71 35.70 -53.28
N TRP A 334 123.94 36.50 -52.24
CA TRP A 334 125.01 37.50 -52.23
C TRP A 334 126.41 36.86 -52.32
N GLU A 335 126.67 35.82 -51.53
CA GLU A 335 127.94 35.07 -51.56
C GLU A 335 128.19 34.42 -52.93
N LEU A 336 127.16 33.78 -53.50
CA LEU A 336 127.23 33.20 -54.84
C LEU A 336 127.47 34.27 -55.92
N SER A 337 126.80 35.42 -55.83
CA SER A 337 126.99 36.54 -56.75
C SER A 337 128.43 37.08 -56.71
N SER A 338 129.01 37.21 -55.52
CA SER A 338 130.41 37.62 -55.34
C SER A 338 131.38 36.60 -55.95
N ARG A 339 131.12 35.30 -55.75
CA ARG A 339 131.93 34.22 -56.34
C ARG A 339 131.83 34.18 -57.86
N VAL A 340 130.64 34.42 -58.42
CA VAL A 340 130.45 34.56 -59.88
C VAL A 340 131.28 35.72 -60.41
N ALA A 341 131.23 36.91 -59.80
CA ALA A 341 132.02 38.06 -60.22
C ALA A 341 133.54 37.78 -60.17
N SER A 342 134.02 37.09 -59.13
CA SER A 342 135.43 36.67 -59.04
C SER A 342 135.81 35.70 -60.16
N LEU A 343 134.97 34.70 -60.45
CA LEU A 343 135.20 33.75 -61.54
C LEU A 343 135.18 34.42 -62.91
N GLU A 344 134.29 35.40 -63.13
CA GLU A 344 134.25 36.21 -64.35
C GLU A 344 135.56 37.00 -64.53
N GLN A 345 136.10 37.61 -63.47
CA GLN A 345 137.38 38.31 -63.51
C GLN A 345 138.54 37.36 -63.85
N GLU A 346 138.58 36.17 -63.23
CA GLU A 346 139.59 35.15 -63.50
C GLU A 346 139.50 34.65 -64.95
N ASN A 347 138.28 34.38 -65.44
CA ASN A 347 138.04 34.04 -66.84
C ASN A 347 138.51 35.14 -67.79
N GLY A 348 138.30 36.41 -67.45
CA GLY A 348 138.82 37.55 -68.22
C GLY A 348 140.35 37.54 -68.30
N LYS A 349 141.05 37.28 -67.19
CA LYS A 349 142.52 37.14 -67.15
C LYS A 349 142.99 35.95 -68.00
N LEU A 350 142.34 34.79 -67.87
CA LEU A 350 142.65 33.61 -68.66
C LEU A 350 142.46 33.84 -70.15
N ARG A 351 141.36 34.49 -70.57
CA ARG A 351 141.13 34.89 -71.96
C ARG A 351 142.24 35.79 -72.48
N SER A 352 142.68 36.78 -71.69
CA SER A 352 143.81 37.63 -72.06
C SER A 352 145.11 36.83 -72.19
N ARG A 353 145.36 35.87 -71.30
CA ARG A 353 146.54 34.99 -71.35
C ARG A 353 146.52 34.10 -72.58
N VAL A 354 145.37 33.52 -72.91
CA VAL A 354 145.17 32.73 -74.13
C VAL A 354 145.45 33.58 -75.36
N ALA A 355 144.91 34.79 -75.46
CA ALA A 355 145.19 35.69 -76.58
C ALA A 355 146.69 36.03 -76.71
N SER A 356 147.39 36.28 -75.60
CA SER A 356 148.84 36.46 -75.61
C SER A 356 149.59 35.21 -76.11
N LEU A 357 149.20 34.03 -75.62
CA LEU A 357 149.81 32.76 -76.05
C LEU A 357 149.53 32.46 -77.52
N GLU A 358 148.33 32.73 -78.02
CA GLU A 358 147.99 32.61 -79.44
C GLU A 358 148.86 33.54 -80.29
N GLN A 359 149.10 34.78 -79.84
CA GLN A 359 149.99 35.72 -80.51
C GLN A 359 151.45 35.24 -80.50
N GLU A 360 151.95 34.76 -79.36
CA GLU A 360 153.29 34.15 -79.26
C GLU A 360 153.41 32.92 -80.16
N ASN A 361 152.40 32.06 -80.18
CA ASN A 361 152.38 30.87 -81.03
C ASN A 361 152.38 31.27 -82.51
N GLY A 362 151.63 32.31 -82.91
CA GLY A 362 151.69 32.86 -84.28
C GLY A 362 153.08 33.40 -84.66
N LYS A 363 153.77 34.08 -83.72
CA LYS A 363 155.17 34.52 -83.90
C LYS A 363 156.13 33.33 -84.05
N LEU A 364 155.99 32.32 -83.19
CA LEU A 364 156.78 31.09 -83.26
C LEU A 364 156.54 30.35 -84.57
N SER A 365 155.28 30.19 -84.98
CA SER A 365 154.90 29.58 -86.26
C SER A 365 155.54 30.31 -87.45
N SER A 366 155.52 31.64 -87.45
CA SER A 366 156.19 32.47 -88.48
C SER A 366 157.72 32.29 -88.47
N ARG A 367 158.32 32.14 -87.28
CA ARG A 367 159.75 31.89 -87.12
C ARG A 367 160.13 30.49 -87.58
N VAL A 368 159.31 29.48 -87.29
CA VAL A 368 159.46 28.11 -87.81
C VAL A 368 159.38 28.13 -89.33
N ALA A 369 158.37 28.75 -89.93
CA ALA A 369 158.26 28.85 -91.39
C ALA A 369 159.48 29.56 -92.02
N SER A 370 159.99 30.62 -91.37
CA SER A 370 161.21 31.30 -91.81
C SER A 370 162.44 30.41 -91.73
N LEU A 371 162.61 29.67 -90.61
CA LEU A 371 163.69 28.70 -90.43
C LEU A 371 163.57 27.53 -91.39
N GLU A 372 162.37 27.03 -91.68
CA GLU A 372 162.13 25.99 -92.69
C GLU A 372 162.51 26.47 -94.08
N GLN A 373 162.19 27.72 -94.42
CA GLN A 373 162.59 28.33 -95.69
C GLN A 373 164.11 28.51 -95.77
N GLU A 374 164.76 28.94 -94.69
CA GLU A 374 166.21 29.07 -94.58
C GLU A 374 166.91 27.71 -94.64
N ASN A 375 166.36 26.69 -93.97
CA ASN A 375 166.82 25.32 -94.01
C ASN A 375 166.61 24.71 -95.41
N GLY A 376 165.52 25.05 -96.10
CA GLY A 376 165.31 24.71 -97.51
C GLY A 376 166.37 25.35 -98.43
N LYS A 377 166.70 26.62 -98.22
CA LYS A 377 167.81 27.30 -98.93
C LYS A 377 169.16 26.66 -98.61
N LEU A 378 169.42 26.31 -97.34
CA LEU A 378 170.63 25.61 -96.92
C LEU A 378 170.72 24.22 -97.54
N ARG A 379 169.64 23.43 -97.54
CA ARG A 379 169.55 22.14 -98.24
C ARG A 379 169.82 22.27 -99.73
N SER A 380 169.29 23.31 -100.37
CA SER A 380 169.60 23.59 -101.78
C SER A 380 171.07 23.97 -102.00
N ARG A 381 171.67 24.77 -101.10
CA ARG A 381 173.12 25.07 -101.13
C ARG A 381 173.97 23.83 -100.88
N VAL A 382 173.60 22.97 -99.92
CA VAL A 382 174.26 21.70 -99.64
C VAL A 382 174.15 20.78 -100.85
N ALA A 383 172.96 20.59 -101.43
CA ALA A 383 172.79 19.79 -102.64
C ALA A 383 173.58 20.37 -103.83
N SER A 384 173.65 21.69 -103.97
CA SER A 384 174.48 22.35 -104.99
C SER A 384 175.98 22.14 -104.72
N LEU A 385 176.42 22.20 -103.46
CA LEU A 385 177.81 21.95 -103.08
C LEU A 385 178.17 20.47 -103.21
N GLU A 386 177.28 19.55 -102.87
CA GLU A 386 177.42 18.10 -103.06
C GLU A 386 177.49 17.75 -104.55
N LEU A 387 176.65 18.37 -105.38
CA LEU A 387 176.72 18.22 -106.84
C LEU A 387 178.02 18.81 -107.43
N GLN A 388 178.48 19.96 -106.93
CA GLN A 388 179.79 20.51 -107.29
C GLN A 388 180.93 19.60 -106.83
N ASN A 389 180.82 19.01 -105.64
CA ASN A 389 181.83 18.09 -105.11
C ASN A 389 181.84 16.75 -105.90
N SER A 390 180.69 16.28 -106.38
CA SER A 390 180.57 15.08 -107.21
C SER A 390 180.93 15.29 -108.69
N THR A 391 181.18 16.53 -109.11
CA THR A 391 181.73 16.85 -110.44
C THR A 391 183.21 17.24 -110.39
N LEU A 392 183.78 17.39 -109.20
CA LEU A 392 185.19 17.72 -108.95
C LEU A 392 186.03 16.51 -108.46
N VAL A 393 185.45 15.31 -108.50
CA VAL A 393 186.11 13.99 -108.43
C VAL A 393 185.57 13.19 -109.60
#